data_AF-A0A949HXS3-F1
#
_entry.id   AF-A0A949HXS3-F1
#
_cell.length_a   1.000
_cell.length_b   1.000
_cell.length_c   1.000
_cell.angle_alpha   90.00
_cell.angle_beta   90.00
_cell.angle_gamma   90.00
#
_symmetry.space_group_name_H-M   'P 1'
#
loop_
_entity.id
_entity.type
_entity.pdbx_description
1 polymer ?
#
loop_
_entity_poly.entity_id
_entity_poly.type
_entity_poly.pdbx_seq_one_letter_code
_entity_poly.pdbx_strand_id
1 'polypeptide(L)'
;KRLDLECGINRVAVRSTLEPGVITVTAACPGLKSGSIEIISHPFPVAEGYSRILPALPVAALPAAPPNWSGLETATPPMTVTAASTNAAMAGRFTESFSYTGPTELVHVEKDATNGRNIYCDRDYVFQDLPKALAGADWIQSADADRLYQSADLMQVAAAGGTTVYVAHDARLPLPDWLELQFHPTKLSLAVNGETMKIYERRLQDDESLTLGSDTDGSPRRTGDMYVVFLNRDGLSYNARR
;
A
#
# COMPACT_ATOMS: atom_id res chain seq x y z
N LYS A 1 -8.71 35.88 -9.19
CA LYS A 1 -8.05 34.59 -8.84
C LYS A 1 -6.68 34.58 -9.49
N ARG A 2 -5.66 33.98 -8.87
CA ARG A 2 -4.33 33.79 -9.47
C ARG A 2 -4.01 32.30 -9.51
N LEU A 3 -3.23 31.88 -10.48
CA LEU A 3 -2.77 30.52 -10.65
C LEU A 3 -1.38 30.59 -11.27
N ASP A 4 -0.42 29.89 -10.68
CA ASP A 4 0.95 29.87 -11.18
C ASP A 4 1.07 28.91 -12.38
N LEU A 5 2.04 29.14 -13.25
CA LEU A 5 2.34 28.21 -14.33
C LEU A 5 3.19 27.06 -13.79
N GLU A 6 2.86 25.83 -14.17
CA GLU A 6 3.66 24.64 -13.87
C GLU A 6 4.29 24.17 -15.18
N CYS A 7 5.62 24.21 -15.26
CA CYS A 7 6.36 23.92 -16.51
C CYS A 7 5.87 24.72 -17.73
N GLY A 8 5.50 26.00 -17.51
CA GLY A 8 5.11 26.93 -18.57
C GLY A 8 3.65 26.88 -19.01
N ILE A 9 2.82 26.03 -18.41
CA ILE A 9 1.39 25.94 -18.71
C ILE A 9 0.56 25.71 -17.43
N ASN A 10 -0.69 26.19 -17.42
CA ASN A 10 -1.70 25.74 -16.47
C ASN A 10 -3.09 25.82 -17.11
N ARG A 11 -4.12 25.26 -16.47
CA ARG A 11 -5.50 25.22 -16.99
C ARG A 11 -6.47 25.77 -15.96
N VAL A 12 -7.41 26.59 -16.44
CA VAL A 12 -8.57 27.04 -15.67
C VAL A 12 -9.84 26.46 -16.28
N ALA A 13 -10.85 26.21 -15.44
CA ALA A 13 -12.20 25.85 -15.88
C ALA A 13 -13.16 27.00 -15.60
N VAL A 14 -14.03 27.29 -16.57
CA VAL A 14 -15.10 28.28 -16.45
C VAL A 14 -16.43 27.55 -16.55
N ARG A 15 -17.31 27.77 -15.56
CA ARG A 15 -18.66 27.19 -15.52
C ARG A 15 -19.67 28.25 -15.95
N SER A 16 -20.56 27.91 -16.88
CA SER A 16 -21.68 28.77 -17.27
C SER A 16 -22.67 28.96 -16.13
N THR A 17 -23.55 29.95 -16.27
CA THR A 17 -24.74 30.10 -15.42
C THR A 17 -25.98 29.61 -16.17
N LEU A 18 -27.16 29.78 -15.58
CA LEU A 18 -28.43 29.52 -16.29
C LEU A 18 -28.72 30.59 -17.36
N GLU A 19 -28.08 31.76 -17.26
CA GLU A 19 -28.19 32.82 -18.26
C GLU A 19 -27.15 32.60 -19.36
N PRO A 20 -27.57 32.44 -20.63
CA PRO A 20 -26.67 32.35 -21.76
C PRO A 20 -26.03 33.72 -22.05
N GLY A 21 -24.84 33.72 -22.64
CA GLY A 21 -24.12 34.95 -22.93
C GLY A 21 -22.64 34.72 -23.25
N VAL A 22 -21.95 35.82 -23.54
CA VAL A 22 -20.51 35.83 -23.79
C VAL A 22 -19.76 35.95 -22.47
N ILE A 23 -18.77 35.08 -22.27
CA ILE A 23 -17.88 35.08 -21.12
C ILE A 23 -16.48 35.40 -21.61
N THR A 24 -15.96 36.57 -21.25
CA THR A 24 -14.59 36.98 -21.58
C THR A 24 -13.64 36.53 -20.48
N VAL A 25 -12.60 35.79 -20.85
CA VAL A 25 -11.54 35.34 -19.95
C VAL A 25 -10.25 36.03 -20.35
N THR A 26 -9.69 36.84 -19.45
CA THR A 26 -8.41 37.52 -19.63
C THR A 26 -7.37 36.98 -18.66
N ALA A 27 -6.22 36.57 -19.19
CA ALA A 27 -5.04 36.19 -18.42
C ALA A 27 -3.98 37.29 -18.53
N ALA A 28 -3.43 37.69 -17.39
CA ALA A 28 -2.38 38.69 -17.29
C ALA A 28 -1.24 38.16 -16.43
N CYS A 29 0.00 38.41 -16.85
CA CYS A 29 1.22 38.09 -16.12
C CYS A 29 2.14 39.31 -16.16
N PRO A 30 2.75 39.75 -15.04
CA PRO A 30 3.74 40.83 -15.05
C PRO A 30 4.83 40.57 -16.08
N GLY A 31 5.20 41.60 -16.84
CA GLY A 31 6.22 41.51 -17.89
C GLY A 31 5.77 40.87 -19.20
N LEU A 32 4.54 40.37 -19.29
CA LEU A 32 3.97 39.79 -20.52
C LEU A 32 2.70 40.53 -20.96
N LYS A 33 2.44 40.52 -22.27
CA LYS A 33 1.17 41.01 -22.80
C LYS A 33 0.04 40.09 -22.33
N SER A 34 -1.08 40.69 -21.91
CA SER A 34 -2.27 39.91 -21.55
C SER A 34 -2.90 39.24 -22.77
N GLY A 35 -3.43 38.04 -22.58
CA GLY A 35 -4.21 37.30 -23.57
C GLY A 35 -5.67 37.22 -23.15
N SER A 36 -6.60 37.28 -24.10
CA SER A 36 -8.04 37.12 -23.84
C SER A 36 -8.69 36.18 -24.83
N ILE A 37 -9.70 35.45 -24.37
CA ILE A 37 -10.60 34.65 -25.19
C ILE A 37 -12.05 34.94 -24.82
N GLU A 38 -12.95 34.73 -25.77
CA GLU A 38 -14.40 34.74 -25.52
C GLU A 38 -14.94 33.32 -25.59
N ILE A 39 -15.76 32.95 -24.61
CA ILE A 39 -16.47 31.68 -24.55
C ILE A 39 -17.96 32.00 -24.65
N ILE A 40 -18.65 31.38 -25.59
CA ILE A 40 -20.09 31.62 -25.79
C ILE A 40 -20.87 30.53 -25.05
N SER A 41 -21.62 30.93 -24.03
CA SER A 41 -22.58 30.07 -23.33
C SER A 41 -23.91 30.11 -24.07
N HIS A 42 -24.32 28.98 -24.64
CA HIS A 42 -25.56 28.86 -25.38
C HIS A 42 -26.76 28.61 -24.44
N PRO A 43 -27.99 29.03 -24.81
CA PRO A 43 -29.19 28.68 -24.05
C PRO A 43 -29.37 27.16 -24.01
N PHE A 44 -29.70 26.64 -22.84
CA PHE A 44 -29.98 25.22 -22.65
C PHE A 44 -31.48 25.00 -22.34
N PRO A 45 -32.21 24.24 -23.17
CA PRO A 45 -33.63 23.98 -22.95
C PRO A 45 -33.93 23.29 -21.63
N VAL A 46 -34.67 23.97 -20.75
CA VAL A 46 -35.20 23.46 -19.49
C VAL A 46 -36.68 23.81 -19.42
N ALA A 47 -37.53 22.85 -19.06
CA ALA A 47 -38.95 23.05 -18.81
C ALA A 47 -39.30 22.42 -17.46
N GLU A 48 -40.03 23.14 -16.60
CA GLU A 48 -40.45 22.66 -15.27
C GLU A 48 -39.31 22.04 -14.43
N GLY A 49 -38.09 22.62 -14.55
CA GLY A 49 -36.91 22.17 -13.81
C GLY A 49 -36.17 20.95 -14.40
N TYR A 50 -36.57 20.43 -15.56
CA TYR A 50 -35.90 19.31 -16.23
C TYR A 50 -35.56 19.59 -17.70
N SER A 51 -34.61 18.82 -18.24
CA SER A 51 -34.28 18.79 -19.66
C SER A 51 -34.31 17.37 -20.20
N ARG A 52 -34.66 17.23 -21.49
CA ARG A 52 -34.57 15.96 -22.22
C ARG A 52 -33.25 15.81 -22.98
N ILE A 53 -32.42 16.86 -23.00
CA ILE A 53 -31.13 16.84 -23.66
C ILE A 53 -30.13 16.17 -22.72
N LEU A 54 -29.52 15.08 -23.19
CA LEU A 54 -28.49 14.37 -22.46
C LEU A 54 -27.19 15.19 -22.42
N PRO A 55 -26.34 15.02 -21.39
CA PRO A 55 -25.00 15.59 -21.40
C PRO A 55 -24.26 15.21 -22.68
N ALA A 56 -23.61 16.19 -23.32
CA ALA A 56 -22.81 15.94 -24.50
C ALA A 56 -21.68 14.95 -24.16
N LEU A 57 -21.64 13.83 -24.88
CA LEU A 57 -20.53 12.89 -24.84
C LEU A 57 -19.58 13.17 -26.00
N PRO A 58 -18.25 13.02 -25.83
CA PRO A 58 -17.33 13.13 -26.95
C PRO A 58 -17.67 12.06 -27.99
N VAL A 59 -17.67 12.44 -29.27
CA VAL A 59 -17.80 11.48 -30.37
C VAL A 59 -16.51 10.68 -30.45
N ALA A 60 -16.53 9.46 -29.91
CA ALA A 60 -15.45 8.50 -30.06
C ALA A 60 -15.82 7.53 -31.18
N ALA A 61 -15.05 7.56 -32.28
CA ALA A 61 -15.12 6.53 -33.31
C ALA A 61 -13.99 5.52 -33.05
N LEU A 62 -14.32 4.24 -33.03
CA LEU A 62 -13.30 3.20 -33.05
C LEU A 62 -12.62 3.23 -34.43
N PRO A 63 -11.29 3.08 -34.50
CA PRO A 63 -10.60 2.89 -35.78
C PRO A 63 -11.19 1.69 -36.53
N ALA A 64 -11.38 1.82 -37.84
CA ALA A 64 -11.94 0.75 -38.66
C ALA A 64 -11.01 -0.48 -38.76
N ALA A 65 -9.71 -0.27 -38.56
CA ALA A 65 -8.71 -1.33 -38.50
C ALA A 65 -8.30 -1.59 -37.04
N PRO A 66 -8.04 -2.85 -36.66
CA PRO A 66 -7.41 -3.14 -35.38
C PRO A 66 -6.00 -2.51 -35.32
N PRO A 67 -5.45 -2.28 -34.11
CA PRO A 67 -4.07 -1.83 -33.96
C PRO A 67 -3.14 -2.78 -34.70
N ASN A 68 -2.18 -2.22 -35.45
CA ASN A 68 -1.17 -3.04 -36.09
C ASN A 68 -0.12 -3.47 -35.06
N TRP A 69 -0.15 -4.75 -34.70
CA TRP A 69 0.78 -5.38 -33.77
C TRP A 69 2.05 -5.92 -34.44
N SER A 70 2.23 -5.75 -35.76
CA SER A 70 3.34 -6.34 -36.53
C SER A 70 4.74 -5.86 -36.11
N GLY A 71 4.83 -4.76 -35.35
CA GLY A 71 6.07 -4.23 -34.79
C GLY A 71 6.41 -4.76 -33.39
N LEU A 72 5.58 -5.62 -32.79
CA LEU A 72 5.98 -6.40 -31.61
C LEU A 72 6.96 -7.47 -32.09
N GLU A 73 8.25 -7.13 -32.13
CA GLU A 73 9.34 -8.00 -32.61
C GLU A 73 9.54 -9.27 -31.75
N THR A 74 8.91 -9.33 -30.58
CA THR A 74 8.88 -10.53 -29.76
C THR A 74 7.50 -11.16 -29.87
N ALA A 75 7.42 -12.32 -30.53
CA ALA A 75 6.28 -13.21 -30.38
C ALA A 75 6.10 -13.45 -28.88
N THR A 76 5.03 -12.91 -28.30
CA THR A 76 4.66 -13.26 -26.93
C THR A 76 4.43 -14.76 -26.98
N PRO A 77 5.22 -15.58 -26.24
CA PRO A 77 4.95 -17.01 -26.22
C PRO A 77 3.48 -17.18 -25.83
N PRO A 78 2.74 -18.15 -26.44
CA PRO A 78 1.40 -18.46 -25.97
C PRO A 78 1.49 -18.60 -24.45
N MET A 79 0.54 -17.99 -23.72
CA MET A 79 0.47 -18.16 -22.27
C MET A 79 0.40 -19.66 -22.00
N THR A 80 1.53 -20.26 -21.66
CA THR A 80 1.55 -21.61 -21.13
C THR A 80 0.86 -21.47 -19.79
N VAL A 81 -0.39 -21.92 -19.70
CA VAL A 81 -1.03 -22.13 -18.41
C VAL A 81 -0.30 -23.31 -17.78
N THR A 82 0.83 -23.02 -17.15
CA THR A 82 1.41 -23.93 -16.17
C THR A 82 0.36 -24.00 -15.08
N ALA A 83 -0.34 -25.13 -14.97
CA ALA A 83 -1.16 -25.40 -13.81
C ALA A 83 -0.30 -25.10 -12.58
N ALA A 84 -0.78 -24.22 -11.69
CA ALA A 84 -0.08 -23.91 -10.46
C ALA A 84 0.33 -25.24 -9.81
N SER A 85 1.61 -25.42 -9.53
CA SER A 85 2.07 -26.60 -8.83
C SER A 85 1.24 -26.72 -7.55
N THR A 86 0.63 -27.88 -7.32
CA THR A 86 -0.14 -28.15 -6.10
C THR A 86 0.70 -28.04 -4.82
N ASN A 87 2.02 -27.87 -4.98
CA ASN A 87 2.95 -27.43 -3.96
C ASN A 87 3.41 -26.00 -4.32
N ALA A 88 2.66 -24.98 -3.89
CA ALA A 88 3.23 -23.64 -3.84
C ALA A 88 4.41 -23.70 -2.86
N ALA A 89 5.58 -23.22 -3.28
CA ALA A 89 6.73 -23.16 -2.37
C ALA A 89 6.39 -22.16 -1.26
N MET A 90 6.40 -22.64 0.00
CA MET A 90 6.20 -21.79 1.17
C MET A 90 7.24 -20.65 1.18
N ALA A 91 6.80 -19.41 1.41
CA ALA A 91 7.69 -18.27 1.62
C ALA A 91 8.58 -18.48 2.87
N GLY A 92 8.03 -19.07 3.92
CA GLY A 92 8.67 -19.32 5.21
C GLY A 92 8.52 -20.79 5.66
N ARG A 93 8.79 -21.07 6.94
CA ARG A 93 8.43 -22.34 7.60
C ARG A 93 6.94 -22.36 8.00
N PHE A 94 6.42 -21.21 8.40
CA PHE A 94 5.06 -20.95 8.87
C PHE A 94 4.32 -19.93 8.00
N THR A 95 4.98 -19.38 6.98
CA THR A 95 4.42 -18.41 6.03
C THR A 95 4.22 -19.04 4.66
N GLU A 96 2.97 -19.15 4.21
CA GLU A 96 2.62 -19.72 2.90
C GLU A 96 3.01 -18.77 1.77
N SER A 97 2.55 -17.53 1.87
CA SER A 97 2.88 -16.47 0.91
C SER A 97 3.05 -15.13 1.61
N PHE A 98 3.81 -14.25 0.98
CA PHE A 98 4.06 -12.90 1.42
C PHE A 98 4.10 -11.95 0.22
N SER A 99 3.48 -10.78 0.36
CA SER A 99 3.64 -9.67 -0.56
C SER A 99 3.76 -8.35 0.19
N TYR A 100 4.49 -7.40 -0.42
CA TYR A 100 4.78 -6.10 0.14
C TYR A 100 4.52 -5.01 -0.88
N THR A 101 3.83 -3.94 -0.48
CA THR A 101 3.50 -2.79 -1.37
C THR A 101 4.27 -1.52 -1.02
N GLY A 102 5.15 -1.59 -0.02
CA GLY A 102 6.03 -0.48 0.34
C GLY A 102 7.16 -0.28 -0.70
N PRO A 103 7.84 0.88 -0.64
CA PRO A 103 8.83 1.26 -1.63
C PRO A 103 10.15 0.47 -1.54
N THR A 104 10.44 -0.19 -0.41
CA THR A 104 11.68 -0.96 -0.27
C THR A 104 11.53 -2.38 -0.81
N GLU A 105 12.19 -2.67 -1.93
CA GLU A 105 12.16 -3.98 -2.60
C GLU A 105 12.86 -5.12 -1.83
N LEU A 106 13.70 -4.79 -0.84
CA LEU A 106 14.48 -5.76 -0.06
C LEU A 106 13.67 -6.46 1.05
N VAL A 107 12.42 -6.07 1.30
CA VAL A 107 11.59 -6.68 2.34
C VAL A 107 11.24 -8.12 1.97
N HIS A 108 11.50 -9.06 2.88
CA HIS A 108 11.29 -10.49 2.65
C HIS A 108 11.02 -11.26 3.93
N VAL A 109 10.59 -12.52 3.77
CA VAL A 109 10.44 -13.47 4.89
C VAL A 109 11.78 -14.12 5.19
N GLU A 110 12.17 -14.07 6.46
CA GLU A 110 13.32 -14.77 7.02
C GLU A 110 12.87 -15.85 8.01
N LYS A 111 13.73 -16.86 8.19
CA LYS A 111 13.44 -18.04 9.01
C LYS A 111 14.32 -18.07 10.25
N ASP A 112 13.87 -18.81 11.27
CA ASP A 112 14.63 -19.08 12.49
C ASP A 112 15.05 -17.78 13.20
N ALA A 113 14.06 -16.96 13.59
CA ALA A 113 14.28 -15.76 14.39
C ALA A 113 15.04 -16.10 15.69
N THR A 114 16.22 -15.52 15.86
CA THR A 114 17.09 -15.71 17.03
C THR A 114 17.87 -14.45 17.34
N ASN A 115 18.37 -14.32 18.58
CA ASN A 115 19.25 -13.23 18.96
C ASN A 115 20.48 -13.15 18.04
N GLY A 116 20.87 -11.94 17.66
CA GLY A 116 21.96 -11.63 16.74
C GLY A 116 21.54 -11.52 15.27
N ARG A 117 20.34 -11.94 14.88
CA ARG A 117 19.81 -11.73 13.51
C ARG A 117 19.30 -10.30 13.34
N ASN A 118 19.48 -9.73 12.15
CA ASN A 118 19.01 -8.38 11.81
C ASN A 118 17.47 -8.32 11.79
N ILE A 119 16.92 -7.29 12.41
CA ILE A 119 15.47 -7.05 12.50
C ILE A 119 14.93 -6.50 11.19
N TYR A 120 15.63 -5.53 10.61
CA TYR A 120 15.27 -4.87 9.35
C TYR A 120 16.28 -5.17 8.26
N CYS A 121 15.86 -5.05 7.00
CA CYS A 121 16.74 -5.27 5.85
C CYS A 121 17.62 -4.05 5.56
N ASP A 122 17.31 -2.89 6.15
CA ASP A 122 17.95 -1.59 5.90
C ASP A 122 18.56 -0.94 7.17
N ARG A 123 18.67 -1.71 8.27
CA ARG A 123 19.31 -1.30 9.53
C ARG A 123 20.11 -2.45 10.12
N ASP A 124 21.15 -2.11 10.87
CA ASP A 124 21.98 -3.06 11.63
C ASP A 124 21.43 -3.35 13.05
N TYR A 125 20.13 -3.14 13.27
CA TYR A 125 19.49 -3.51 14.54
C TYR A 125 19.32 -5.02 14.59
N VAL A 126 19.74 -5.64 15.70
CA VAL A 126 19.66 -7.08 15.90
C VAL A 126 18.77 -7.43 17.08
N PHE A 127 18.16 -8.62 17.04
CA PHE A 127 17.46 -9.17 18.21
C PHE A 127 18.47 -9.40 19.36
N GLN A 128 18.19 -8.90 20.57
CA GLN A 128 19.06 -9.10 21.75
C GLN A 128 18.40 -9.95 22.84
N ASP A 129 17.14 -9.67 23.16
CA ASP A 129 16.35 -10.38 24.17
C ASP A 129 15.02 -10.86 23.59
N LEU A 130 15.10 -11.62 22.48
CA LEU A 130 13.91 -12.11 21.78
C LEU A 130 13.05 -12.98 22.73
N PRO A 131 11.76 -12.65 22.93
CA PRO A 131 10.87 -13.48 23.74
C PRO A 131 10.83 -14.92 23.23
N LYS A 132 10.82 -15.89 24.16
CA LYS A 132 10.86 -17.34 23.81
C LYS A 132 9.75 -17.77 22.85
N ALA A 133 8.59 -17.11 22.88
CA ALA A 133 7.48 -17.39 21.96
C ALA A 133 7.80 -17.04 20.49
N LEU A 134 8.74 -16.12 20.26
CA LEU A 134 9.17 -15.67 18.93
C LEU A 134 10.44 -16.38 18.45
N ALA A 135 11.16 -17.08 19.33
CA ALA A 135 12.36 -17.80 18.96
C ALA A 135 12.04 -18.94 17.98
N GLY A 136 12.74 -19.00 16.85
CA GLY A 136 12.53 -20.00 15.80
C GLY A 136 11.36 -19.69 14.85
N ALA A 137 10.67 -18.56 15.03
CA ALA A 137 9.62 -18.09 14.14
C ALA A 137 10.16 -17.75 12.74
N ASP A 138 9.26 -17.70 11.76
CA ASP A 138 9.50 -16.83 10.61
C ASP A 138 9.33 -15.38 11.06
N TRP A 139 10.05 -14.46 10.46
CA TRP A 139 9.75 -13.04 10.60
C TRP A 139 9.85 -12.33 9.26
N ILE A 140 9.08 -11.26 9.11
CA ILE A 140 9.19 -10.38 7.97
C ILE A 140 10.31 -9.39 8.30
N GLN A 141 11.44 -9.52 7.61
CA GLN A 141 12.53 -8.57 7.72
C GLN A 141 12.15 -7.31 6.93
N SER A 142 11.35 -6.46 7.58
CA SER A 142 10.81 -5.21 7.02
C SER A 142 11.89 -4.14 6.87
N ALA A 143 11.52 -3.01 6.26
CA ALA A 143 12.40 -1.86 6.10
C ALA A 143 11.96 -0.74 7.05
N ASP A 144 12.86 -0.28 7.92
CA ASP A 144 12.56 0.84 8.81
C ASP A 144 12.41 2.17 8.05
N ALA A 145 13.00 2.29 6.86
CA ALA A 145 12.76 3.43 5.97
C ALA A 145 11.28 3.61 5.59
N ASP A 146 10.49 2.53 5.64
CA ASP A 146 9.09 2.53 5.20
C ASP A 146 8.09 2.81 6.34
N ARG A 147 8.55 3.08 7.56
CA ARG A 147 7.70 3.35 8.75
C ARG A 147 6.68 4.50 8.61
N LEU A 148 6.88 5.40 7.64
CA LEU A 148 5.95 6.50 7.33
C LEU A 148 5.18 6.27 6.04
N TYR A 149 5.43 5.16 5.34
CA TYR A 149 4.70 4.82 4.13
C TYR A 149 3.25 4.48 4.48
N GLN A 150 2.33 4.90 3.61
CA GLN A 150 0.90 4.76 3.84
C GLN A 150 0.30 3.83 2.77
N SER A 151 -0.08 2.63 3.18
CA SER A 151 -0.98 1.76 2.43
C SER A 151 -1.92 0.98 3.35
N ALA A 152 -3.13 0.72 2.88
CA ALA A 152 -4.08 -0.15 3.59
C ALA A 152 -3.68 -1.64 3.49
N ASP A 153 -2.83 -1.99 2.53
CA ASP A 153 -2.40 -3.35 2.21
C ASP A 153 -0.86 -3.48 2.20
N LEU A 154 -0.19 -2.78 3.11
CA LEU A 154 1.27 -2.70 3.18
C LEU A 154 1.93 -4.08 3.17
N MET A 155 1.41 -5.02 3.95
CA MET A 155 1.81 -6.42 3.93
C MET A 155 0.60 -7.32 3.75
N GLN A 156 0.72 -8.31 2.88
CA GLN A 156 -0.21 -9.46 2.88
C GLN A 156 0.57 -10.73 3.22
N VAL A 157 0.04 -11.51 4.15
CA VAL A 157 0.69 -12.71 4.68
C VAL A 157 -0.33 -13.82 4.75
N ALA A 158 -0.11 -14.93 4.05
CA ALA A 158 -0.91 -16.14 4.20
C ALA A 158 -0.22 -17.16 5.09
N ALA A 159 -1.00 -17.82 5.94
CA ALA A 159 -0.52 -18.90 6.80
C ALA A 159 -1.63 -19.91 7.10
N ALA A 160 -1.21 -21.15 7.35
CA ALA A 160 -2.11 -22.24 7.68
C ALA A 160 -2.78 -22.06 9.05
N GLY A 161 -3.95 -22.66 9.22
CA GLY A 161 -4.67 -22.75 10.49
C GLY A 161 -3.80 -23.34 11.61
N GLY A 162 -3.94 -22.76 12.80
CA GLY A 162 -3.14 -23.07 13.98
C GLY A 162 -1.83 -22.28 14.10
N THR A 163 -1.47 -21.45 13.11
CA THR A 163 -0.37 -20.49 13.20
C THR A 163 -0.77 -19.30 14.06
N THR A 164 0.15 -18.79 14.87
CA THR A 164 0.03 -17.52 15.59
C THR A 164 0.87 -16.47 14.90
N VAL A 165 0.23 -15.38 14.49
CA VAL A 165 0.89 -14.20 13.93
C VAL A 165 1.07 -13.19 15.05
N TYR A 166 2.29 -12.66 15.18
CA TYR A 166 2.63 -11.64 16.14
C TYR A 166 3.04 -10.36 15.42
N VAL A 167 2.60 -9.22 15.93
CA VAL A 167 3.03 -7.89 15.47
C VAL A 167 3.66 -7.16 16.64
N ALA A 168 4.95 -6.85 16.53
CA ALA A 168 5.65 -5.96 17.44
C ALA A 168 5.52 -4.53 16.90
N HIS A 169 4.79 -3.68 17.62
CA HIS A 169 4.50 -2.30 17.25
C HIS A 169 5.10 -1.32 18.26
N ASP A 170 5.69 -0.23 17.79
CA ASP A 170 6.41 0.73 18.62
C ASP A 170 5.46 1.42 19.62
N ALA A 171 5.77 1.29 20.91
CA ALA A 171 4.93 1.82 21.98
C ALA A 171 4.78 3.36 21.98
N ARG A 172 5.62 4.07 21.23
CA ARG A 172 5.59 5.54 21.07
C ARG A 172 4.56 5.99 20.03
N LEU A 173 4.15 5.09 19.14
CA LEU A 173 3.21 5.37 18.06
C LEU A 173 1.75 5.12 18.50
N PRO A 174 0.78 5.88 17.98
CA PRO A 174 -0.64 5.52 18.11
C PRO A 174 -0.89 4.14 17.52
N LEU A 175 -1.74 3.34 18.17
CA LEU A 175 -2.08 2.01 17.67
C LEU A 175 -2.94 2.14 16.41
N PRO A 176 -2.57 1.50 15.28
CA PRO A 176 -3.39 1.50 14.08
C PRO A 176 -4.70 0.72 14.26
N ASP A 177 -5.78 1.19 13.63
CA ASP A 177 -7.11 0.56 13.71
C ASP A 177 -7.06 -0.91 13.25
N TRP A 178 -6.32 -1.20 12.18
CA TRP A 178 -6.21 -2.57 11.67
C TRP A 178 -5.59 -3.52 12.69
N LEU A 179 -4.67 -3.03 13.53
CA LEU A 179 -3.98 -3.83 14.54
C LEU A 179 -4.90 -4.04 15.75
N GLU A 180 -5.59 -2.99 16.20
CA GLU A 180 -6.57 -3.05 17.29
C GLU A 180 -7.76 -3.98 16.96
N LEU A 181 -8.25 -3.96 15.72
CA LEU A 181 -9.41 -4.76 15.31
C LEU A 181 -9.09 -6.24 15.08
N GLN A 182 -7.84 -6.57 14.71
CA GLN A 182 -7.48 -7.92 14.28
C GLN A 182 -6.64 -8.69 15.31
N PHE A 183 -5.94 -8.02 16.21
CA PHE A 183 -4.99 -8.65 17.14
C PHE A 183 -5.32 -8.33 18.60
N HIS A 184 -4.93 -9.24 19.49
CA HIS A 184 -5.06 -9.06 20.93
C HIS A 184 -3.71 -8.66 21.54
N PRO A 185 -3.68 -7.72 22.50
CA PRO A 185 -2.44 -7.34 23.17
C PRO A 185 -1.90 -8.47 24.06
N THR A 186 -0.58 -8.62 24.10
CA THR A 186 0.11 -9.57 24.97
C THR A 186 0.83 -8.87 26.12
N LYS A 187 1.44 -9.65 27.03
CA LYS A 187 2.39 -9.14 28.04
C LYS A 187 3.83 -9.10 27.52
N LEU A 188 4.07 -9.51 26.28
CA LEU A 188 5.39 -9.59 25.68
C LEU A 188 5.78 -8.23 25.09
N SER A 189 7.09 -7.97 25.11
CA SER A 189 7.69 -6.84 24.43
C SER A 189 9.06 -7.25 23.90
N LEU A 190 9.55 -6.55 22.88
CA LEU A 190 10.92 -6.67 22.41
C LEU A 190 11.52 -5.27 22.25
N ALA A 191 12.85 -5.16 22.34
CA ALA A 191 13.55 -3.90 22.11
C ALA A 191 14.02 -3.82 20.65
N VAL A 192 13.72 -2.71 19.97
CA VAL A 192 14.28 -2.32 18.67
C VAL A 192 14.93 -0.97 18.85
N ASN A 193 16.20 -0.81 18.45
CA ASN A 193 16.86 0.50 18.51
C ASN A 193 16.83 1.16 19.91
N GLY A 194 16.82 0.34 20.98
CA GLY A 194 16.69 0.81 22.37
C GLY A 194 15.27 1.16 22.81
N GLU A 195 14.28 1.00 21.94
CA GLU A 195 12.88 1.39 22.14
C GLU A 195 11.98 0.17 22.27
N THR A 196 10.90 0.31 23.03
CA THR A 196 10.02 -0.82 23.35
C THR A 196 8.95 -1.02 22.28
N MET A 197 8.95 -2.19 21.66
CA MET A 197 7.85 -2.67 20.82
C MET A 197 6.90 -3.54 21.65
N LYS A 198 5.62 -3.16 21.71
CA LYS A 198 4.56 -3.98 22.32
C LYS A 198 4.12 -5.05 21.33
N ILE A 199 3.97 -6.28 21.81
CA ILE A 199 3.59 -7.41 20.95
C ILE A 199 2.09 -7.67 21.06
N TYR A 200 1.45 -7.78 19.90
CA TYR A 200 0.07 -8.19 19.71
C TYR A 200 0.06 -9.54 18.99
N GLU A 201 -0.96 -10.36 19.23
CA GLU A 201 -1.05 -11.71 18.67
C GLU A 201 -2.43 -12.00 18.07
N ARG A 202 -2.44 -12.83 17.04
CA ARG A 202 -3.65 -13.41 16.46
C ARG A 202 -3.37 -14.87 16.11
N ARG A 203 -4.13 -15.78 16.70
CA ARG A 203 -4.10 -17.21 16.35
C ARG A 203 -5.12 -17.51 15.27
N LEU A 204 -4.65 -18.05 14.15
CA LEU A 204 -5.48 -18.44 13.02
C LEU A 204 -6.21 -19.76 13.33
N GLN A 205 -7.52 -19.81 13.07
CA GLN A 205 -8.30 -21.04 13.24
C GLN A 205 -8.24 -21.89 11.97
N ASP A 206 -8.42 -21.24 10.82
CA ASP A 206 -8.34 -21.81 9.48
C ASP A 206 -7.18 -21.17 8.71
N ASP A 207 -6.90 -21.68 7.52
CA ASP A 207 -5.94 -21.07 6.60
C ASP A 207 -6.45 -19.66 6.22
N GLU A 208 -5.63 -18.64 6.42
CA GLU A 208 -6.05 -17.25 6.27
C GLU A 208 -4.94 -16.39 5.64
N SER A 209 -5.34 -15.44 4.80
CA SER A 209 -4.47 -14.36 4.30
C SER A 209 -4.80 -13.06 5.03
N LEU A 210 -3.87 -12.60 5.86
CA LEU A 210 -3.98 -11.36 6.61
C LEU A 210 -3.49 -10.19 5.79
N THR A 211 -4.22 -9.08 5.84
CA THR A 211 -3.79 -7.78 5.31
C THR A 211 -3.43 -6.86 6.47
N LEU A 212 -2.19 -6.37 6.49
CA LEU A 212 -1.66 -5.47 7.49
C LEU A 212 -1.45 -4.10 6.85
N GLY A 213 -2.00 -3.07 7.48
CA GLY A 213 -1.97 -1.70 6.98
C GLY A 213 -0.71 -0.95 7.40
N SER A 214 -0.79 0.37 7.33
CA SER A 214 0.32 1.26 7.64
C SER A 214 0.69 1.21 9.11
N ASP A 215 1.96 1.47 9.40
CA ASP A 215 2.46 1.55 10.78
C ASP A 215 1.90 2.77 11.54
N THR A 216 1.58 3.83 10.79
CA THR A 216 1.14 5.12 11.31
C THR A 216 -0.04 5.68 10.53
N ASP A 217 -1.24 5.10 10.66
CA ASP A 217 -2.44 5.63 9.98
C ASP A 217 -2.76 7.07 10.45
N GLY A 218 -2.52 8.06 9.59
CA GLY A 218 -2.86 9.46 9.83
C GLY A 218 -2.15 10.14 11.01
N SER A 219 -1.10 9.52 11.58
CA SER A 219 -0.38 10.05 12.73
C SER A 219 0.52 11.24 12.36
N PRO A 220 0.51 12.35 13.12
CA PRO A 220 1.47 13.43 12.93
C PRO A 220 2.86 13.08 13.47
N ARG A 221 3.00 12.00 14.28
CA ARG A 221 4.30 11.54 14.78
C ARG A 221 5.07 10.86 13.65
N ARG A 222 6.26 11.41 13.37
CA ARG A 222 7.17 10.91 12.32
C ARG A 222 8.37 10.14 12.88
N THR A 223 8.35 9.88 14.19
CA THR A 223 9.45 9.27 14.94
C THR A 223 8.89 8.01 15.62
N GLY A 224 9.38 6.87 15.17
CA GLY A 224 9.04 5.52 15.60
C GLY A 224 9.89 4.54 14.80
N ASP A 225 9.88 3.27 15.16
CA ASP A 225 10.48 2.18 14.37
C ASP A 225 9.36 1.37 13.70
N MET A 226 9.58 0.90 12.47
CA MET A 226 8.60 0.12 11.70
C MET A 226 8.10 -1.12 12.48
N TYR A 227 6.82 -1.49 12.38
CA TYR A 227 6.39 -2.75 13.01
C TYR A 227 7.11 -3.98 12.43
N VAL A 228 7.28 -5.00 13.28
CA VAL A 228 7.90 -6.29 12.92
C VAL A 228 6.89 -7.40 13.06
N VAL A 229 6.78 -8.26 12.06
CA VAL A 229 5.80 -9.36 12.04
C VAL A 229 6.52 -10.70 12.20
N PHE A 230 5.97 -11.57 13.04
CA PHE A 230 6.45 -12.94 13.25
C PHE A 230 5.34 -13.95 13.02
N LEU A 231 5.69 -15.14 12.54
CA LEU A 231 4.77 -16.26 12.38
C LEU A 231 5.37 -17.50 13.03
N ASN A 232 4.63 -18.10 13.94
CA ASN A 232 5.05 -19.32 14.63
C ASN A 232 3.86 -20.23 14.92
N ARG A 233 4.10 -21.52 15.15
CA ARG A 233 3.07 -22.49 15.51
C ARG A 233 3.44 -23.18 16.83
N ASP A 234 2.63 -22.95 17.86
CA ASP A 234 2.79 -23.62 19.15
C ASP A 234 2.72 -25.15 18.99
N GLY A 235 3.70 -25.86 19.55
CA GLY A 235 3.73 -27.33 19.58
C GLY A 235 4.82 -27.99 18.73
N LEU A 236 5.58 -27.23 17.92
CA LEU A 236 6.84 -27.70 17.34
C LEU A 236 8.01 -27.20 18.19
N SER A 237 8.08 -27.69 19.43
CA SER A 237 9.31 -27.58 20.23
C SER A 237 10.45 -28.16 19.40
N TYR A 238 11.43 -27.31 19.09
CA TYR A 238 12.66 -27.69 18.41
C TYR A 238 13.35 -28.82 19.19
N ASN A 239 13.18 -30.06 18.74
CA ASN A 239 14.09 -31.14 19.07
C ASN A 239 15.39 -30.83 18.34
N ALA A 240 16.27 -30.06 18.98
CA ALA A 240 17.65 -29.93 18.57
C ALA A 240 18.21 -31.35 18.47
N ARG A 241 18.40 -31.84 17.24
CA ARG A 241 19.14 -33.07 17.00
C ARG A 241 20.57 -32.84 17.50
N ARG A 242 21.00 -33.75 18.38
CA ARG A 242 22.39 -33.94 18.81
C ARG A 242 23.31 -34.15 17.61
#